data_AF-A0A290QK51-F1
#
_entry.id   AF-A0A290QK51-F1
#
_cell.length_a   1.000
_cell.length_b   1.000
_cell.length_c   1.000
_cell.angle_alpha   90.00
_cell.angle_beta   90.00
_cell.angle_gamma   90.00
#
_symmetry.space_group_name_H-M   'P 1'
#
loop_
_entity.id
_entity.type
_entity.pdbx_description
1 polymer ?
#
loop_
_entity_poly.entity_id
_entity_poly.type
_entity_poly.pdbx_seq_one_letter_code
_entity_poly.pdbx_strand_id
1 'polypeptide(L)'
;MTDRATYLSRRLLSRLADVESAGGFSPDESGGAALRRETIAKILAVEEGITDGATIALVAGAVPFLARGRELSSRDIEGFAAFLRERLALS
;
A
#
# COMPACT_ATOMS: atom_id res chain seq x y z
N MET A 1 -16.27 9.74 -11.07
CA MET A 1 -16.10 9.68 -9.59
C MET A 1 -14.96 8.72 -9.32
N THR A 2 -13.92 9.15 -8.61
CA THR A 2 -12.84 8.24 -8.20
C THR A 2 -13.34 7.45 -7.01
N ASP A 3 -13.62 6.17 -7.24
CA ASP A 3 -13.98 5.17 -6.22
C ASP A 3 -12.93 5.11 -5.08
N ARG A 4 -13.38 4.85 -3.85
CA ARG A 4 -12.57 4.92 -2.62
C ARG A 4 -11.36 4.00 -2.67
N ALA A 5 -11.48 2.83 -3.30
CA ALA A 5 -10.36 1.92 -3.45
C ALA A 5 -9.29 2.48 -4.39
N THR A 6 -9.68 3.19 -5.45
CA THR A 6 -8.73 3.87 -6.35
C THR A 6 -7.99 4.99 -5.62
N TYR A 7 -8.68 5.74 -4.77
CA TYR A 7 -8.07 6.76 -3.92
C TYR A 7 -7.05 6.14 -2.95
N LEU A 8 -7.47 5.10 -2.22
CA LEU A 8 -6.65 4.44 -1.22
C LEU A 8 -5.43 3.75 -1.85
N SER A 9 -5.62 3.11 -3.00
CA SER A 9 -4.54 2.52 -3.82
C SER A 9 -3.48 3.56 -4.16
N ARG A 10 -3.89 4.71 -4.73
CA ARG A 10 -2.95 5.81 -5.04
C ARG A 10 -2.20 6.29 -3.80
N ARG A 11 -2.91 6.52 -2.70
CA ARG A 11 -2.31 7.04 -1.47
C ARG A 11 -1.29 6.07 -0.87
N LEU A 12 -1.63 4.78 -0.80
CA LEU A 12 -0.73 3.72 -0.32
C LEU A 12 0.50 3.61 -1.21
N LEU A 13 0.32 3.50 -2.52
CA LEU A 13 1.41 3.31 -3.46
C LEU A 13 2.35 4.51 -3.52
N SER A 14 1.83 5.74 -3.57
CA SER A 14 2.65 6.94 -3.53
C SER A 14 3.44 7.04 -2.23
N ARG A 15 2.81 6.81 -1.07
CA ARG A 15 3.52 6.92 0.20
C ARG A 15 4.60 5.86 0.37
N LEU A 16 4.37 4.65 -0.12
CA LEU A 16 5.37 3.59 -0.10
C LEU A 16 6.53 3.92 -1.05
N ALA A 17 6.26 4.43 -2.25
CA ALA A 17 7.30 4.89 -3.17
C ALA A 17 8.18 6.01 -2.57
N ASP A 18 7.57 6.95 -1.83
CA ASP A 18 8.31 8.01 -1.14
C ASP A 18 9.27 7.44 -0.08
N VAL A 19 8.78 6.50 0.73
CA VAL A 19 9.58 5.88 1.80
C VAL A 19 10.66 4.95 1.22
N GLU A 20 10.39 4.27 0.10
CA GLU A 20 11.40 3.48 -0.66
C GLU A 20 12.50 4.34 -1.23
N SER A 21 12.13 5.48 -1.81
CA SER A 21 13.08 6.41 -2.40
C SER A 21 13.94 7.11 -1.34
N ALA A 22 13.42 7.33 -0.13
CA ALA A 22 14.18 7.86 1.00
C ALA A 22 15.16 6.84 1.63
N GLY A 23 15.24 5.61 1.09
CA GLY A 23 16.08 4.55 1.63
C GLY A 23 15.48 3.80 2.83
N GLY A 24 14.19 4.01 3.13
CA GLY A 24 13.50 3.37 4.25
C GLY A 24 13.27 1.87 4.07
N PHE A 25 13.34 1.36 2.84
CA PHE A 25 13.17 -0.06 2.55
C PHE A 25 14.43 -0.62 1.90
N SER A 26 15.31 -1.18 2.73
CA SER A 26 16.39 -2.04 2.25
C SER A 26 15.82 -3.45 2.05
N PRO A 27 15.81 -4.02 0.83
CA PRO A 27 15.22 -5.32 0.56
C PRO A 27 15.94 -6.49 1.27
N ASP A 28 17.18 -6.27 1.71
CA ASP A 28 17.99 -7.23 2.47
C ASP A 28 17.83 -7.12 4.00
N GLU A 29 17.18 -6.06 4.50
CA GLU A 29 17.02 -5.87 5.95
C GLU A 29 15.59 -6.20 6.39
N SER A 30 15.48 -7.02 7.43
CA SER A 30 14.21 -7.30 8.11
C SER A 30 13.45 -6.02 8.53
N GLY A 31 14.15 -4.90 8.67
CA GLY A 31 13.57 -3.57 8.93
C GLY A 31 12.70 -3.02 7.79
N GLY A 32 12.99 -3.34 6.53
CA GLY A 32 12.21 -2.83 5.39
C GLY A 32 10.78 -3.40 5.37
N ALA A 33 10.63 -4.70 5.58
CA ALA A 33 9.31 -5.33 5.64
C ALA A 33 8.48 -4.81 6.83
N ALA A 34 9.12 -4.57 7.98
CA ALA A 34 8.47 -4.03 9.17
C ALA A 34 7.98 -2.59 8.96
N LEU A 35 8.84 -1.71 8.44
CA LEU A 35 8.48 -0.32 8.14
C LEU A 35 7.35 -0.26 7.09
N ARG A 36 7.32 -1.20 6.14
CA ARG A 36 6.32 -1.21 5.06
C ARG A 36 4.96 -1.52 5.64
N ARG A 37 4.91 -2.57 6.47
CA ARG A 37 3.70 -2.94 7.22
C ARG A 37 3.24 -1.82 8.14
N GLU A 38 4.16 -1.15 8.82
CA GLU A 38 3.85 0.00 9.70
C GLU A 38 3.24 1.17 8.92
N THR A 39 3.81 1.50 7.76
CA THR A 39 3.31 2.58 6.90
C THR A 39 1.90 2.28 6.41
N ILE A 40 1.65 1.03 5.97
CA ILE A 40 0.33 0.57 5.55
C ILE A 40 -0.66 0.63 6.71
N ALA A 41 -0.27 0.14 7.90
CA ALA A 41 -1.10 0.18 9.10
C ALA A 41 -1.54 1.62 9.43
N LYS A 42 -0.60 2.58 9.39
CA LYS A 42 -0.90 4.00 9.65
C LYS A 42 -1.91 4.57 8.64
N ILE A 43 -1.74 4.27 7.36
CA ILE A 43 -2.65 4.77 6.33
C ILE A 43 -4.04 4.14 6.49
N LEU A 44 -4.12 2.83 6.68
CA LEU A 44 -5.39 2.12 6.85
C LEU A 44 -6.14 2.58 8.11
N ALA A 45 -5.42 2.84 9.20
CA ALA A 45 -6.02 3.37 10.43
C ALA A 45 -6.58 4.78 10.24
N VAL A 46 -5.87 5.66 9.53
CA VAL A 46 -6.30 7.04 9.28
C VAL A 46 -7.44 7.11 8.26
N GLU A 47 -7.34 6.34 7.19
CA GLU A 47 -8.28 6.45 6.06
C GLU A 47 -9.54 5.62 6.23
N GLU A 48 -9.44 4.43 6.81
CA GLU A 48 -10.55 3.47 6.87
C GLU A 48 -10.85 3.02 8.30
N GLY A 49 -10.13 3.53 9.31
CA GLY A 49 -10.26 3.07 10.70
C GLY A 49 -9.81 1.62 10.92
N ILE A 50 -9.11 1.02 9.95
CA ILE A 50 -8.70 -0.38 10.01
C ILE A 50 -7.42 -0.52 10.81
N THR A 51 -7.53 -1.21 11.94
CA THR A 51 -6.40 -1.54 12.84
C THR A 51 -6.16 -3.05 12.97
N ASP A 52 -6.96 -3.86 12.29
CA ASP A 52 -6.85 -5.32 12.29
C ASP A 52 -5.55 -5.79 11.64
N GLY A 53 -4.73 -6.50 12.42
CA GLY A 53 -3.41 -6.96 12.01
C GLY A 53 -3.44 -7.95 10.84
N ALA A 54 -4.48 -8.79 10.73
CA ALA A 54 -4.63 -9.74 9.64
C ALA A 54 -4.92 -9.03 8.30
N THR A 55 -5.80 -8.04 8.33
CA THR A 55 -6.10 -7.18 7.19
C THR A 55 -4.88 -6.38 6.75
N ILE A 56 -4.16 -5.78 7.69
CA ILE A 56 -2.91 -5.06 7.42
C ILE A 56 -1.87 -5.98 6.75
N ALA A 57 -1.70 -7.20 7.27
CA ALA A 57 -0.76 -8.17 6.71
C ALA A 57 -1.15 -8.60 5.28
N LEU A 58 -2.45 -8.81 5.03
CA LEU A 58 -2.97 -9.13 3.70
C LEU A 58 -2.77 -7.99 2.70
N VAL A 59 -3.10 -6.76 3.09
CA VAL A 59 -2.87 -5.59 2.24
C VAL A 59 -1.38 -5.45 1.95
N ALA A 60 -0.51 -5.58 2.95
CA ALA A 60 0.94 -5.52 2.78
C ALA A 60 1.49 -6.58 1.81
N GLY A 61 0.93 -7.79 1.82
CA GLY A 61 1.31 -8.86 0.88
C GLY A 61 0.81 -8.62 -0.55
N ALA A 62 -0.27 -7.86 -0.73
CA ALA A 62 -0.84 -7.54 -2.03
C ALA A 62 -0.27 -6.27 -2.67
N VAL A 63 0.44 -5.43 -1.92
CA VAL A 63 1.09 -4.24 -2.50
C VAL A 63 2.13 -4.70 -3.53
N PRO A 64 2.07 -4.21 -4.78
CA PRO A 64 3.07 -4.54 -5.79
C PRO A 64 4.48 -4.13 -5.33
N PHE A 65 5.49 -4.90 -5.74
CA PHE A 65 6.86 -4.49 -5.55
C PHE A 65 7.17 -3.32 -6.50
N LEU A 66 7.48 -2.16 -5.93
CA LEU A 66 7.89 -1.00 -6.70
C LEU A 66 9.41 -1.04 -6.77
N ALA A 67 9.95 -1.42 -7.93
CA ALA A 67 11.39 -1.35 -8.12
C ALA A 67 11.84 0.12 -7.94
N ARG A 68 12.99 0.33 -7.28
CA ARG A 68 13.50 1.68 -6.99
C ARG A 68 13.59 2.49 -8.29
N GLY A 69 12.91 3.63 -8.35
CA GLY A 69 12.86 4.50 -9.53
C GLY A 69 11.86 4.11 -10.62
N ARG A 70 11.03 3.08 -10.40
CA ARG A 70 9.91 2.74 -11.30
C ARG A 70 8.73 3.68 -11.02
N GLU A 71 8.24 4.34 -12.05
CA GLU A 71 6.98 5.09 -11.96
C GLU A 71 5.77 4.16 -11.77
N LEU A 72 4.83 4.60 -10.95
CA LEU A 72 3.55 3.91 -10.76
C LEU A 72 2.74 3.94 -12.04
N SER A 73 2.49 2.77 -12.63
CA SER A 73 1.63 2.69 -13.81
C SER A 73 0.15 2.70 -13.41
N SER A 74 -0.72 3.18 -14.30
CA SER A 74 -2.18 3.10 -14.11
C SER A 74 -2.64 1.66 -13.84
N ARG A 75 -1.97 0.68 -14.46
CA ARG A 75 -2.27 -0.75 -14.27
C ARG A 75 -1.96 -1.23 -12.85
N ASP A 76 -0.88 -0.76 -12.23
CA ASP A 76 -0.56 -1.10 -10.83
C ASP A 76 -1.64 -0.52 -9.90
N ILE A 77 -2.06 0.72 -10.16
CA ILE A 77 -3.08 1.41 -9.37
C ILE A 77 -4.43 0.69 -9.48
N GLU A 78 -4.85 0.36 -10.70
CA GLU A 78 -6.12 -0.31 -10.97
C GLU A 78 -6.15 -1.74 -10.41
N GLY A 79 -5.07 -2.50 -10.60
CA GLY A 79 -4.96 -3.85 -10.05
C GLY A 79 -5.01 -3.86 -8.53
N PHE A 80 -4.29 -2.95 -7.87
CA PHE A 80 -4.33 -2.84 -6.42
C PHE A 80 -5.67 -2.29 -5.91
N ALA A 81 -6.30 -1.36 -6.63
CA ALA A 81 -7.63 -0.87 -6.30
C ALA A 81 -8.68 -1.99 -6.38
N ALA A 82 -8.62 -2.84 -7.40
CA ALA A 82 -9.50 -4.01 -7.51
C ALA A 82 -9.36 -4.95 -6.30
N PHE A 83 -8.12 -5.26 -5.92
CA PHE A 83 -7.85 -6.04 -4.71
C PHE A 83 -8.44 -5.39 -3.44
N LEU A 84 -8.27 -4.08 -3.27
CA LEU A 84 -8.81 -3.36 -2.12
C LEU A 84 -10.35 -3.35 -2.10
N ARG A 85 -11.02 -3.24 -3.26
CA ARG A 85 -12.49 -3.36 -3.32
C ARG A 85 -12.97 -4.71 -2.83
N GLU A 86 -12.38 -5.78 -3.36
CA GLU A 86 -12.78 -7.14 -3.01
C GLU A 86 -12.51 -7.43 -1.53
N ARG A 87 -11.39 -6.94 -1.00
CA ARG A 87 -10.96 -7.30 0.35
C ARG A 87 -11.56 -6.43 1.45
N LEU A 88 -11.78 -5.15 1.17
CA LEU A 88 -12.22 -4.15 2.15
C LEU A 88 -13.65 -3.67 1.91
N ALA A 89 -14.34 -4.18 0.89
CA ALA A 89 -15.70 -3.76 0.51
C ALA A 89 -15.81 -2.25 0.25
N LEU A 90 -14.76 -1.64 -0.33
CA LEU A 90 -14.71 -0.22 -0.67
C LEU A 90 -15.52 0.06 -1.95
N SER A 91 -16.22 1.20 -1.98
CA SER A 91 -17.08 1.68 -3.07
C SER A 91 -16.54 2.88 -3.84
#